data_AF-B1VDZ3-F1
#
_entry.id   AF-B1VDZ3-F1
#
_cell.length_a   1.000
_cell.length_b   1.000
_cell.length_c   1.000
_cell.angle_alpha   90.00
_cell.angle_beta   90.00
_cell.angle_gamma   90.00
#
_symmetry.space_group_name_H-M   'P 1'
#
loop_
_entity.id
_entity.type
_entity.pdbx_description
1 polymer ?
#
loop_
_entity_poly.entity_id
_entity_poly.type
_entity_poly.pdbx_seq_one_letter_code
_entity_poly.pdbx_strand_id
1 'polypeptide(L)'
;MSTEWHRVEGIGWLTLGDYGRINPREWGSGIDRHVFTAEHPRGGLYLVEGESTPGTFTFEFDERYVLLGGPEGPNLEIEISALERGQYGVRYREYETPARNTAWSGE
;
A
#
# COMPACT_ATOMS: atom_id res chain seq x y z
N MET A 1 -14.04 -10.80 8.52
CA MET A 1 -13.46 -12.05 7.95
C MET A 1 -13.74 -12.19 6.46
N SER A 2 -13.07 -11.36 5.66
CA SER A 2 -12.68 -11.74 4.30
C SER A 2 -11.17 -11.55 4.27
N THR A 3 -10.44 -12.60 4.63
CA THR A 3 -8.98 -12.61 4.84
C THR A 3 -8.21 -13.01 3.58
N GLU A 4 -8.88 -13.06 2.43
CA GLU A 4 -8.32 -13.58 1.19
C GLU A 4 -7.32 -12.59 0.60
N TRP A 5 -6.15 -13.10 0.26
CA TRP A 5 -5.14 -12.32 -0.42
C TRP A 5 -5.42 -12.32 -1.91
N HIS A 6 -5.57 -11.13 -2.48
CA HIS A 6 -5.56 -10.91 -3.92
C HIS A 6 -4.12 -10.62 -4.37
N ARG A 7 -3.83 -10.85 -5.65
CA ARG A 7 -2.51 -10.60 -6.26
C ARG A 7 -2.67 -9.92 -7.60
N VAL A 8 -1.83 -8.91 -7.84
CA VAL A 8 -1.69 -8.25 -9.14
C VAL A 8 -0.21 -8.13 -9.48
N GLU A 9 0.10 -8.15 -10.77
CA GLU A 9 1.48 -8.15 -11.26
C GLU A 9 1.61 -7.19 -12.44
N GLY A 10 2.76 -6.55 -12.57
CA GLY A 10 3.08 -5.74 -13.73
C GLY A 10 4.14 -4.68 -13.46
N ILE A 11 4.10 -3.60 -14.24
CA ILE A 11 5.04 -2.48 -14.19
C ILE A 11 4.25 -1.18 -14.01
N GLY A 12 4.75 -0.27 -13.17
CA GLY A 12 4.13 1.03 -12.95
C GLY A 12 2.88 0.93 -12.07
N TRP A 13 1.81 1.60 -12.47
CA TRP A 13 0.55 1.60 -11.72
C TRP A 13 -0.20 0.26 -11.86
N LEU A 14 -0.36 -0.43 -10.75
CA LEU A 14 -1.11 -1.67 -10.60
C LEU A 14 -2.44 -1.40 -9.90
N THR A 15 -3.55 -1.82 -10.51
CA THR A 15 -4.90 -1.66 -9.94
C THR A 15 -5.16 -2.68 -8.84
N LEU A 16 -5.52 -2.21 -7.64
CA LEU A 16 -5.86 -3.05 -6.49
C LEU A 16 -7.38 -3.30 -6.45
N GLY A 17 -7.94 -3.83 -7.54
CA GLY A 17 -9.39 -3.98 -7.70
C GLY A 17 -10.12 -2.64 -7.51
N ASP A 18 -11.16 -2.64 -6.67
CA ASP A 18 -11.93 -1.43 -6.32
C ASP A 18 -11.24 -0.56 -5.25
N TYR A 19 -10.09 -0.99 -4.71
CA TYR A 19 -9.36 -0.29 -3.65
C TYR A 19 -8.33 0.72 -4.19
N GLY A 20 -8.35 1.01 -5.49
CA GLY A 20 -7.50 2.02 -6.10
C GLY A 20 -6.28 1.44 -6.78
N ARG A 21 -5.10 2.05 -6.62
CA ARG A 21 -3.90 1.63 -7.34
C ARG A 21 -2.61 1.91 -6.58
N ILE A 22 -1.56 1.15 -6.90
CA ILE A 22 -0.23 1.27 -6.31
C ILE A 22 0.85 1.28 -7.40
N ASN A 23 1.93 2.02 -7.18
CA ASN A 23 3.05 2.12 -8.11
C ASN A 23 4.38 1.89 -7.39
N PRO A 24 4.80 0.63 -7.24
CA PRO A 24 6.15 0.27 -6.81
C PRO A 24 7.16 0.56 -7.93
N ARG A 25 8.31 1.12 -7.56
CA ARG A 25 9.39 1.46 -8.48
C ARG A 25 10.73 1.58 -7.74
N GLU A 26 11.81 1.44 -8.49
CA GLU A 26 13.13 1.86 -8.04
C GLU A 26 13.20 3.40 -8.01
N TRP A 27 13.89 3.95 -7.00
CA TRP A 27 14.15 5.37 -6.86
C TRP A 27 15.63 5.67 -6.75
N GLY A 28 16.15 6.36 -7.76
CA GLY A 28 17.52 6.86 -7.79
C GLY A 28 18.43 6.08 -8.74
N SER A 29 19.47 6.74 -9.22
CA SER A 29 20.50 6.13 -10.06
C SER A 29 21.64 5.70 -9.15
N GLY A 30 21.61 4.46 -8.63
CA GLY A 30 22.78 3.83 -7.98
C GLY A 30 22.68 3.52 -6.47
N ILE A 31 21.53 3.73 -5.83
CA ILE A 31 21.22 3.13 -4.52
C ILE A 31 19.94 2.33 -4.73
N ASP A 32 19.95 1.03 -4.44
CA ASP A 32 18.82 0.08 -4.59
C ASP A 32 17.68 0.43 -3.62
N ARG A 33 17.09 1.62 -3.79
CA ARG A 33 16.03 2.13 -2.96
C ARG A 33 14.71 1.90 -3.66
N HIS A 34 13.88 1.06 -3.07
CA HIS A 34 12.55 0.81 -3.59
C HIS A 34 11.55 1.75 -2.93
N VAL A 35 10.66 2.32 -3.73
CA VAL A 35 9.59 3.20 -3.26
C VAL A 35 8.27 2.84 -3.89
N PHE A 36 7.17 3.08 -3.18
CA PHE A 36 5.84 2.97 -3.73
C PHE A 36 5.02 4.22 -3.46
N THR A 37 4.04 4.44 -4.33
CA THR A 37 2.97 5.43 -4.15
C THR A 37 1.64 4.71 -4.27
N ALA A 38 0.67 4.98 -3.40
CA ALA A 38 -0.66 4.37 -3.47
C ALA A 38 -1.75 5.44 -3.50
N GLU A 39 -2.76 5.25 -4.36
CA GLU A 39 -3.87 6.17 -4.59
C GLU A 39 -5.22 5.51 -4.29
N HIS A 40 -6.07 6.26 -3.59
CA HIS A 40 -7.43 5.84 -3.24
C HIS A 40 -8.35 5.94 -4.48
N PRO A 41 -9.35 5.04 -4.65
CA PRO A 41 -10.26 5.07 -5.80
C PRO A 41 -11.10 6.34 -5.89
N ARG A 42 -11.32 7.02 -4.76
CA ARG A 42 -12.02 8.31 -4.68
C ARG A 42 -11.10 9.53 -4.89
N GLY A 43 -9.83 9.30 -5.20
CA GLY A 43 -8.80 10.34 -5.31
C GLY A 43 -8.02 10.54 -4.01
N GLY A 44 -6.84 11.17 -4.14
CA GLY A 44 -5.90 11.35 -3.04
C GLY A 44 -4.94 10.17 -2.88
N LEU A 45 -3.93 10.36 -2.04
CA LEU A 45 -2.92 9.35 -1.71
C LEU A 45 -3.25 8.64 -0.41
N TYR A 46 -2.96 7.34 -0.35
CA TYR A 46 -2.96 6.60 0.89
C TYR A 46 -1.87 7.10 1.84
N LEU A 47 -2.15 7.00 3.14
CA LEU A 47 -1.14 7.00 4.19
C LEU A 47 -0.65 5.57 4.43
N VAL A 48 0.55 5.42 4.98
CA VAL A 48 1.05 4.14 5.51
C VAL A 48 0.96 4.18 7.04
N GLU A 49 0.58 3.09 7.69
CA GLU A 49 0.57 3.00 9.15
C GLU A 49 1.96 3.35 9.72
N GLY A 50 2.00 4.26 10.70
CA GLY A 50 3.23 4.81 11.27
C GLY A 50 3.73 6.09 10.58
N GLU A 51 3.19 6.43 9.41
CA GLU A 51 3.55 7.64 8.66
C GLU A 51 2.52 8.76 8.87
N SER A 52 2.98 10.01 8.96
CA SER A 52 2.14 11.17 9.28
C SER A 52 1.66 11.97 8.06
N THR A 53 2.19 11.70 6.87
CA THR A 53 1.87 12.45 5.65
C THR A 53 1.73 11.54 4.42
N PRO A 54 0.71 11.74 3.55
CA PRO A 54 0.55 10.93 2.35
C PRO A 54 1.68 11.21 1.36
N GLY A 55 2.12 10.21 0.58
CA GLY A 55 3.22 10.44 -0.35
C GLY A 55 3.81 9.19 -0.99
N THR A 56 5.12 9.27 -1.23
CA THR A 56 5.94 8.16 -1.72
C THR A 56 6.72 7.60 -0.54
N PHE A 57 6.56 6.30 -0.30
CA PHE A 57 7.13 5.61 0.86
C PHE A 57 8.19 4.62 0.39
N THR A 58 9.23 4.41 1.20
CA THR A 58 10.19 3.33 0.95
C THR A 58 9.60 1.98 1.32
N PHE A 59 10.03 0.93 0.64
CA PHE A 59 9.70 -0.43 1.03
C PHE A 59 10.89 -1.38 0.87
N GLU A 60 10.79 -2.49 1.59
CA GLU A 60 11.59 -3.69 1.41
C GLU A 60 10.71 -4.79 0.81
N PHE A 61 11.29 -5.64 -0.02
CA PHE A 61 10.53 -6.72 -0.65
C PHE A 61 10.03 -7.72 0.37
N ASP A 62 8.82 -8.23 0.11
CA ASP A 62 8.13 -9.25 0.90
C ASP A 62 7.84 -8.86 2.36
N GLU A 63 8.04 -7.58 2.70
CA GLU A 63 7.58 -6.96 3.94
C GLU A 63 6.13 -6.46 3.81
N ARG A 64 5.42 -6.41 4.94
CA ARG A 64 4.02 -5.97 4.99
C ARG A 64 3.88 -4.53 5.38
N TYR A 65 3.00 -3.83 4.68
CA TYR A 65 2.64 -2.44 4.96
C TYR A 65 1.13 -2.31 5.06
N VAL A 66 0.66 -1.44 5.95
CA VAL A 66 -0.77 -1.13 6.07
C VAL A 66 -1.03 0.22 5.43
N LEU A 67 -1.85 0.25 4.39
CA LEU A 67 -2.38 1.46 3.78
C LEU A 67 -3.64 1.90 4.51
N LEU A 68 -3.69 3.16 4.93
CA LEU A 68 -4.82 3.70 5.68
C LEU A 68 -5.80 4.40 4.73
N GLY A 69 -7.00 3.82 4.56
CA GLY A 69 -8.08 4.36 3.73
C GLY A 69 -8.84 5.53 4.37
N GLY A 70 -8.55 5.82 5.64
CA GLY A 70 -9.18 6.89 6.39
C GLY A 70 -10.69 6.65 6.62
N PRO A 71 -11.49 7.72 6.84
CA PRO A 71 -12.93 7.59 7.09
C PRO A 71 -13.74 7.08 5.90
N GLU A 72 -13.16 7.12 4.69
CA GLU A 72 -13.89 6.98 3.44
C GLU A 72 -13.69 5.63 2.73
N GLY A 73 -12.76 4.80 3.23
CA GLY A 73 -12.41 3.54 2.60
C GLY A 73 -11.74 2.56 3.56
N PRO A 74 -11.64 1.29 3.16
CA PRO A 74 -11.00 0.27 3.97
C PRO A 74 -9.49 0.50 4.06
N ASN A 75 -8.91 0.05 5.16
CA ASN A 75 -7.46 -0.11 5.25
C ASN A 75 -7.06 -1.37 4.48
N LEU A 76 -5.86 -1.38 3.91
CA LEU A 76 -5.33 -2.51 3.18
C LEU A 76 -4.03 -2.98 3.81
N GLU A 77 -3.83 -4.28 3.92
CA GLU A 77 -2.51 -4.84 4.14
C GLU A 77 -1.94 -5.22 2.77
N ILE A 78 -0.73 -4.78 2.47
CA ILE A 78 -0.04 -5.04 1.20
C ILE A 78 1.33 -5.68 1.44
N GLU A 79 1.78 -6.43 0.46
CA GLU A 79 3.12 -7.04 0.38
C GLU A 79 3.60 -6.88 -1.07
N ILE A 80 4.82 -6.36 -1.26
CA ILE A 80 5.38 -6.06 -2.59
C ILE A 80 6.57 -6.98 -2.83
N SER A 81 6.56 -7.72 -3.93
CA SER A 81 7.62 -8.65 -4.33
C SER A 81 8.27 -8.23 -5.65
N ALA A 82 9.56 -8.49 -5.79
CA ALA A 82 10.24 -8.39 -7.09
C ALA A 82 9.85 -9.57 -7.98
N LEU A 83 9.59 -9.30 -9.26
CA LEU A 83 9.38 -10.32 -10.29
C LEU A 83 10.42 -10.17 -11.41
N GLU A 84 10.43 -11.14 -12.32
CA GLU A 84 11.35 -11.10 -13.45
C GLU A 84 11.15 -9.85 -14.31
N ARG A 85 12.25 -9.38 -14.91
CA ARG A 85 12.27 -8.28 -15.89
C ARG A 85 11.80 -6.94 -15.33
N GLY A 86 12.08 -6.66 -14.06
CA GLY A 86 11.75 -5.38 -13.41
C GLY A 86 10.25 -5.20 -13.16
N GLN A 87 9.51 -6.31 -13.11
CA GLN A 87 8.10 -6.31 -12.72
C GLN A 87 7.97 -6.41 -11.20
N TYR A 88 6.80 -6.05 -10.71
CA TYR A 88 6.43 -6.19 -9.31
C TYR A 88 5.17 -7.03 -9.18
N GLY A 89 5.14 -7.85 -8.13
CA GLY A 89 3.93 -8.48 -7.64
C GLY A 89 3.46 -7.73 -6.41
N VAL A 90 2.18 -7.39 -6.34
CA VAL A 90 1.57 -6.84 -5.13
C VAL A 90 0.47 -7.79 -4.67
N ARG A 91 0.64 -8.31 -3.46
CA ARG A 91 -0.44 -8.99 -2.75
C ARG A 91 -1.13 -8.01 -1.84
N TYR A 92 -2.46 -8.05 -1.79
CA TYR A 92 -3.24 -7.14 -0.95
C TYR A 92 -4.49 -7.83 -0.40
N ARG A 93 -4.97 -7.34 0.73
CA ARG A 93 -6.27 -7.69 1.32
C ARG A 93 -6.79 -6.55 2.18
N GLU A 94 -8.09 -6.57 2.46
CA GLU A 94 -8.65 -5.68 3.47
C GLU A 94 -8.01 -5.97 4.84
N TYR A 95 -7.64 -4.90 5.54
CA TYR A 95 -7.09 -4.95 6.88
C TYR A 95 -8.11 -4.37 7.86
N GLU A 96 -8.70 -5.25 8.67
CA GLU A 96 -9.50 -4.82 9.81
C GLU A 96 -8.52 -4.37 10.90
N THR A 97 -8.42 -3.05 11.15
CA THR A 97 -7.62 -2.53 12.27
C THR A 97 -8.07 -3.28 13.53
N PRO A 98 -7.16 -3.92 14.29
CA PRO A 98 -7.55 -4.56 15.53
C PRO A 98 -8.25 -3.50 16.37
N ALA A 99 -9.41 -3.84 16.97
CA ALA A 99 -10.18 -2.96 17.84
C ALA A 99 -9.37 -2.63 19.11
N ARG A 100 -8.31 -1.84 18.96
CA ARG A 100 -7.55 -1.21 20.02
C ARG A 100 -8.06 0.20 20.08
N ASN A 101 -9.16 0.38 20.80
CA ASN A 101 -9.49 1.53 21.65
C ASN A 101 -8.75 2.84 21.31
N THR A 102 -8.84 3.29 20.06
CA THR A 102 -8.37 4.61 19.66
C THR A 102 -9.58 5.50 19.74
N ALA A 103 -9.81 6.01 20.94
CA ALA A 103 -10.32 7.36 21.09
C ALA A 103 -9.41 8.24 20.23
N TRP A 104 -9.88 8.53 19.02
CA TRP A 104 -9.44 9.70 18.29
C TRP A 104 -9.99 10.89 19.08
N SER A 105 -9.32 11.24 20.18
CA SER A 105 -9.53 12.51 20.86
C SER A 105 -8.83 13.56 20.00
N GLY A 106 -9.52 13.97 18.93
CA GLY A 106 -9.27 15.29 18.37
C GLY A 106 -9.78 16.30 19.37
N GLU A 107 -8.88 16.82 20.21
CA GLU A 107 -8.99 18.16 20.80
C GLU A 107 -8.31 19.16 19.87
#